data_AF-F2UTM0-F1
#
_entry.id   AF-F2UTM0-F1
#
_cell.length_a   1.000
_cell.length_b   1.000
_cell.length_c   1.000
_cell.angle_alpha   90.00
_cell.angle_beta   90.00
_cell.angle_gamma   90.00
#
_symmetry.space_group_name_H-M   'P 1'
#
loop_
_entity.id
_entity.type
_entity.pdbx_description
1 polymer ?
#
loop_
_entity_poly.entity_id
_entity_poly.type
_entity_poly.pdbx_seq_one_letter_code
_entity_poly.pdbx_strand_id
1 'polypeptide(L)'
;MKEPALCLLCGTYVCFASPCCTRQQRFLNRTMNHGGCTLHANECTAGSGVFLLIKHGYVLVLSRGRGILLPSPYVDEHGEPDPGLRRSCRLFLNHGKYERLQQQYREHTTNPAFDPLRELPGRWIAM
;
A
#
# COMPACT_ATOMS: atom_id res chain seq x y z
N MET A 1 -5.84 13.92 -9.08
CA MET A 1 -6.15 12.62 -9.72
C MET A 1 -6.43 11.62 -8.60
N LYS A 2 -7.45 10.75 -8.69
CA LYS A 2 -7.71 9.74 -7.64
C LYS A 2 -6.76 8.55 -7.84
N GLU A 3 -6.07 8.15 -6.78
CA GLU A 3 -5.24 6.94 -6.77
C GLU A 3 -5.96 5.83 -5.99
N PRO A 4 -6.62 4.89 -6.69
CA PRO A 4 -7.32 3.81 -6.02
C PRO A 4 -6.33 2.76 -5.49
N ALA A 5 -6.62 2.28 -4.30
CA ALA A 5 -5.97 1.14 -3.68
C ALA A 5 -7.02 0.13 -3.21
N LEU A 6 -6.68 -1.15 -3.24
CA LEU A 6 -7.56 -2.23 -2.80
C LEU A 6 -7.04 -2.80 -1.48
N CYS A 7 -7.88 -2.82 -0.44
CA CYS A 7 -7.54 -3.49 0.81
C CYS A 7 -7.53 -5.02 0.59
N LEU A 8 -6.37 -5.66 0.76
CA LEU A 8 -6.22 -7.10 0.57
C LEU A 8 -6.80 -7.93 1.73
N LEU A 9 -7.26 -7.27 2.80
CA LEU A 9 -7.83 -7.93 3.98
C LEU A 9 -9.36 -8.02 3.91
N CYS A 10 -10.02 -7.01 3.35
CA CYS A 10 -11.49 -6.95 3.27
C CYS A 10 -12.04 -6.72 1.85
N GLY A 11 -11.19 -6.49 0.84
CA GLY A 11 -11.61 -6.26 -0.54
C GLY A 11 -12.18 -4.87 -0.84
N THR A 12 -12.14 -3.93 0.12
CA THR A 12 -12.70 -2.57 -0.08
C THR A 12 -11.74 -1.67 -0.87
N TYR A 13 -12.27 -0.88 -1.81
CA TYR A 13 -11.52 0.16 -2.50
C TYR A 13 -11.38 1.42 -1.64
N VAL A 14 -10.16 1.92 -1.52
CA VAL A 14 -9.80 3.12 -0.75
C VAL A 14 -8.92 4.04 -1.57
N CYS A 15 -8.80 5.31 -1.16
CA CYS A 15 -7.90 6.24 -1.82
C CYS A 15 -6.51 6.23 -1.17
N PHE A 16 -5.48 5.99 -1.97
CA PHE A 16 -4.09 6.18 -1.62
C PHE A 16 -3.65 7.61 -1.93
N ALA A 17 -2.88 8.24 -1.05
CA ALA A 17 -2.21 9.53 -1.25
C ALA A 17 -3.04 10.68 -1.89
N SER A 18 -4.37 10.58 -1.86
CA SER A 18 -5.28 11.51 -2.53
C SER A 18 -5.98 12.39 -1.49
N PRO A 19 -6.04 13.72 -1.69
CA PRO A 19 -6.62 14.64 -0.72
C PRO A 19 -8.14 14.44 -0.53
N CYS A 20 -8.82 13.79 -1.48
CA CYS A 20 -10.26 13.59 -1.44
C CYS A 20 -10.77 12.78 -0.24
N CYS A 21 -9.91 11.95 0.36
CA CYS A 21 -10.27 11.13 1.52
C CYS A 21 -9.39 11.45 2.74
N THR A 22 -8.65 12.56 2.70
CA THR A 22 -7.84 12.99 3.83
C THR A 22 -8.75 13.58 4.90
N ARG A 23 -8.74 13.01 6.10
CA ARG A 23 -9.44 13.58 7.26
C ARG A 23 -8.45 14.09 8.28
N GLN A 24 -8.76 15.23 8.84
CA GLN A 24 -8.00 15.84 9.91
C GLN A 24 -8.47 15.27 11.25
N GLN A 25 -7.58 14.64 12.01
CA GLN A 25 -7.85 14.13 13.35
C GLN A 25 -6.99 14.88 14.37
N ARG A 26 -7.61 15.26 15.50
CA ARG A 26 -6.93 15.90 16.63
C ARG A 26 -6.60 14.83 17.67
N PHE A 27 -5.33 14.73 18.04
CA PHE A 27 -4.87 13.82 19.08
C PHE A 27 -4.00 14.57 20.09
N LEU A 28 -4.44 14.60 21.34
CA LEU A 28 -3.90 15.41 22.45
C LEU A 28 -3.71 16.90 22.07
N ASN A 29 -2.58 17.26 21.44
CA ASN A 29 -2.21 18.62 21.05
C ASN A 29 -1.69 18.73 19.60
N ARG A 30 -1.88 17.68 18.78
CA ARG A 30 -1.48 17.69 17.37
C ARG A 30 -2.67 17.40 16.48
N THR A 31 -2.68 18.12 15.37
CA THR A 31 -3.64 17.91 14.30
C THR A 31 -2.92 17.20 13.18
N MET A 32 -3.25 15.92 12.96
CA MET A 32 -2.68 15.12 11.88
C MET A 32 -3.73 14.90 10.79
N ASN A 33 -3.28 14.97 9.56
CA ASN A 33 -4.04 14.50 8.44
C ASN A 33 -3.84 13.00 8.34
N HIS A 34 -4.89 12.25 8.03
CA HIS A 34 -4.82 10.84 7.73
C HIS A 34 -5.46 10.59 6.38
N GLY A 35 -4.71 9.99 5.46
CA GLY A 35 -5.22 9.57 4.16
C GLY A 35 -6.21 8.40 4.26
N GLY A 36 -6.88 8.10 3.15
CA GLY A 36 -7.92 7.08 3.08
C GLY A 36 -7.45 5.68 3.53
N CYS A 37 -6.26 5.25 3.12
CA CYS A 37 -5.70 3.96 3.55
C CYS A 37 -5.47 3.89 5.07
N THR A 38 -4.98 4.98 5.69
CA THR A 38 -4.73 5.02 7.15
C THR A 38 -6.02 4.98 7.94
N LEU A 39 -7.03 5.76 7.50
CA LEU A 39 -8.36 5.74 8.12
C LEU A 39 -8.99 4.35 8.03
N HIS A 40 -8.95 3.75 6.84
CA HIS A 40 -9.48 2.41 6.65
C HIS A 40 -8.72 1.35 7.46
N ALA A 41 -7.39 1.43 7.55
CA ALA A 41 -6.62 0.51 8.38
C ALA A 41 -7.00 0.62 9.86
N ASN A 42 -7.28 1.83 10.36
CA ASN A 42 -7.76 2.03 11.73
C ASN A 42 -9.13 1.36 11.97
N GLU A 43 -10.05 1.46 11.00
CA GLU A 43 -11.41 0.90 11.11
C GLU A 43 -11.44 -0.62 10.87
N CYS A 44 -10.73 -1.10 9.85
CA CYS A 44 -10.77 -2.50 9.42
C CYS A 44 -9.92 -3.40 10.31
N THR A 45 -8.73 -2.93 10.72
CA THR A 45 -7.67 -3.78 11.27
C THR A 45 -6.86 -3.08 12.37
N ALA A 46 -7.47 -2.14 13.09
CA ALA A 46 -6.88 -1.46 14.25
C ALA A 46 -5.52 -0.78 13.97
N GLY A 47 -5.33 -0.27 12.76
CA GLY A 47 -4.17 0.55 12.37
C GLY A 47 -3.07 -0.18 11.61
N SER A 48 -3.29 -1.44 11.22
CA SER A 48 -2.35 -2.23 10.40
C SER A 48 -3.02 -2.81 9.16
N GLY A 49 -2.62 -2.44 7.96
CA GLY A 49 -3.33 -2.85 6.74
C GLY A 49 -2.42 -3.17 5.58
N VAL A 50 -2.93 -3.93 4.61
CA VAL A 50 -2.21 -4.27 3.37
C VAL A 50 -3.07 -3.84 2.18
N PHE A 51 -2.51 -3.01 1.31
CA PHE A 51 -3.23 -2.37 0.22
C PHE A 51 -2.50 -2.55 -1.11
N LEU A 52 -3.18 -3.04 -2.13
CA LEU A 52 -2.65 -3.09 -3.49
C LEU A 52 -2.86 -1.74 -4.18
N LEU A 53 -1.78 -1.07 -4.56
CA LEU A 53 -1.80 0.15 -5.36
C LEU A 53 -1.99 -0.21 -6.83
N ILE A 54 -3.25 -0.25 -7.25
CA ILE A 54 -3.66 -0.78 -8.56
C ILE A 54 -2.95 -0.06 -9.70
N LYS A 55 -2.74 1.26 -9.62
CA LYS A 55 -2.11 2.00 -10.73
C LYS A 55 -0.59 1.86 -10.79
N HIS A 56 0.03 1.42 -9.70
CA HIS A 56 1.49 1.44 -9.56
C HIS A 56 2.11 0.05 -9.50
N GLY A 57 1.32 -1.00 -9.28
CA GLY A 57 1.86 -2.37 -9.16
C GLY A 57 2.67 -2.60 -7.88
N TYR A 58 2.35 -1.86 -6.82
CA TYR A 58 2.97 -2.00 -5.49
C TYR A 58 1.95 -2.39 -4.43
N VAL A 59 2.42 -2.92 -3.32
CA VAL A 59 1.64 -3.16 -2.12
C VAL A 59 2.11 -2.21 -1.02
N LEU A 60 1.19 -1.41 -0.48
CA LEU A 60 1.40 -0.61 0.71
C LEU A 60 1.05 -1.44 1.95
N VAL A 61 2.02 -1.64 2.83
CA VAL A 61 1.81 -2.20 4.17
C VAL A 61 1.84 -1.06 5.19
N LEU A 62 0.73 -0.87 5.89
CA LEU A 62 0.61 0.06 7.01
C LEU A 62 0.74 -0.70 8.33
N SER A 63 1.48 -0.13 9.28
CA SER A 63 1.59 -0.60 10.66
C SER A 63 1.80 0.59 11.60
N ARG A 64 0.87 0.79 12.54
CA ARG A 64 0.96 1.81 13.62
C ARG A 64 1.28 3.21 13.09
N GLY A 65 0.60 3.64 12.03
CA GLY A 65 0.78 4.96 11.42
C GLY A 65 2.03 5.12 10.54
N ARG A 66 2.80 4.05 10.33
CA ARG A 66 3.91 4.01 9.36
C ARG A 66 3.52 3.14 8.17
N GLY A 67 4.00 3.50 6.99
CA GLY A 67 3.77 2.76 5.76
C GLY A 67 5.07 2.39 5.07
N ILE A 68 5.12 1.19 4.49
CA ILE A 68 6.16 0.74 3.57
C ILE A 68 5.53 0.27 2.27
N LEU A 69 6.20 0.53 1.15
CA LEU A 69 5.81 0.03 -0.15
C LEU A 69 6.69 -1.17 -0.52
N LEU A 70 6.03 -2.25 -0.91
CA LEU A 70 6.63 -3.51 -1.32
C LEU A 70 6.24 -3.82 -2.76
N PRO A 71 7.06 -4.58 -3.51
CA PRO A 71 6.65 -5.07 -4.82
C PRO A 71 5.38 -5.91 -4.72
N SER A 72 4.52 -5.80 -5.73
CA SER A 72 3.31 -6.60 -5.82
C SER A 72 3.62 -8.10 -5.94
N PRO A 73 2.82 -8.99 -5.29
CA PRO A 73 2.93 -10.43 -5.50
C PRO A 73 2.39 -10.87 -6.88
N TYR A 74 1.75 -9.96 -7.61
CA TYR A 74 1.27 -10.17 -8.96
C TYR A 74 2.40 -9.93 -9.97
N VAL A 75 2.70 -10.96 -10.77
CA VAL A 75 3.80 -11.00 -11.73
C VAL A 75 3.30 -11.43 -13.09
N ASP A 76 4.04 -11.13 -14.15
CA ASP A 76 3.74 -11.66 -15.48
C ASP A 76 4.05 -13.16 -15.58
N GLU A 77 3.85 -13.74 -16.78
CA GLU A 77 4.15 -15.14 -17.09
C GLU A 77 5.63 -15.53 -16.90
N HIS A 78 6.53 -14.54 -16.87
CA HIS A 78 7.97 -14.73 -16.68
C HIS A 78 8.40 -14.53 -15.22
N GLY A 79 7.47 -14.18 -14.31
CA GLY A 79 7.77 -13.96 -12.90
C GLY A 79 8.23 -12.53 -12.56
N GLU A 80 8.22 -11.63 -13.54
CA GLU A 80 8.67 -10.26 -13.41
C GLU A 80 7.53 -9.34 -12.91
N PRO A 81 7.84 -8.33 -12.08
CA PRO A 81 6.87 -7.30 -11.72
C PRO A 81 6.60 -6.37 -12.91
N ASP A 82 5.37 -5.86 -13.04
CA ASP A 82 5.01 -4.80 -14.00
C ASP A 82 4.67 -3.51 -13.25
N PRO A 83 5.69 -2.75 -12.78
CA PRO A 83 5.44 -1.48 -12.09
C PRO A 83 4.71 -0.51 -13.02
N GLY A 84 3.61 0.04 -12.52
CA GLY A 84 2.74 0.94 -13.27
C GLY A 84 1.80 0.25 -14.28
N LEU A 85 1.73 -1.09 -14.30
CA LEU A 85 0.97 -1.88 -15.29
C LEU A 85 1.16 -1.40 -16.74
N ARG A 86 2.41 -1.06 -17.07
CA ARG A 86 2.73 -0.39 -18.34
C ARG A 86 2.81 -1.37 -19.51
N ARG A 87 3.10 -2.64 -19.25
CA ARG A 87 3.37 -3.63 -20.29
C ARG A 87 2.12 -4.29 -20.86
N SER A 88 0.92 -3.98 -20.32
CA SER A 88 -0.34 -4.63 -20.69
C SER A 88 -0.34 -6.16 -20.53
N CYS A 89 0.64 -6.69 -19.80
CA CYS A 89 0.76 -8.11 -19.51
C CYS A 89 -0.28 -8.51 -18.47
N ARG A 90 -0.89 -9.68 -18.66
CA ARG A 90 -1.75 -10.27 -17.63
C ARG A 90 -0.87 -10.65 -16.45
N LEU A 91 -1.20 -10.15 -15.27
CA LEU A 91 -0.50 -10.50 -14.04
C LEU A 91 -1.22 -11.65 -13.33
N PHE A 92 -0.44 -12.57 -12.79
CA PHE A 92 -0.87 -13.72 -12.03
C PHE A 92 -0.32 -13.65 -10.61
N LEU A 93 -1.06 -14.20 -9.65
CA LEU A 93 -0.59 -14.27 -8.27
C LEU A 93 0.53 -15.29 -8.15
N ASN A 94 1.73 -14.83 -7.79
CA ASN A 94 2.82 -15.72 -7.42
C ASN A 94 2.69 -16.12 -5.95
N HIS A 95 2.42 -17.40 -5.70
CA HIS A 95 2.18 -17.93 -4.35
C HIS A 95 3.40 -17.72 -3.42
N GLY A 96 4.62 -17.92 -3.91
CA GLY A 96 5.83 -17.72 -3.11
C GLY A 96 6.04 -16.26 -2.71
N LYS A 97 5.80 -15.30 -3.60
CA LYS A 97 5.83 -13.86 -3.26
C LYS A 97 4.71 -13.50 -2.29
N TYR A 98 3.53 -14.10 -2.45
CA TYR A 98 2.39 -13.88 -1.58
C TYR A 98 2.62 -14.41 -0.15
N GLU A 99 3.14 -15.62 0.01
CA GLU A 99 3.49 -16.19 1.32
C GLU A 99 4.53 -15.35 2.05
N ARG A 100 5.56 -14.87 1.33
CA ARG A 100 6.57 -13.96 1.88
C ARG A 100 5.97 -12.64 2.34
N LEU A 101 5.05 -12.06 1.55
CA LEU A 101 4.31 -10.85 1.93
C LEU A 101 3.48 -11.09 3.18
N GLN A 102 2.78 -12.22 3.27
CA GLN A 102 2.00 -12.59 4.45
C GLN A 102 2.87 -12.75 5.69
N GLN A 103 4.03 -13.40 5.57
CA GLN A 103 4.98 -13.56 6.65
C GLN A 103 5.50 -12.21 7.15
N GLN A 104 5.92 -11.32 6.23
CA GLN A 104 6.36 -9.97 6.56
C GLN A 104 5.28 -9.15 7.28
N TYR A 105 4.03 -9.26 6.83
CA TYR A 105 2.90 -8.59 7.48
C TYR A 105 2.67 -9.11 8.90
N ARG A 106 2.69 -10.44 9.09
CA ARG A 106 2.50 -11.09 10.40
C ARG A 106 3.60 -10.76 11.40
N GLU A 107 4.85 -10.75 10.94
CA GLU A 107 6.01 -10.46 11.79
C GLU A 107 6.15 -8.96 12.08
N HIS A 108 5.35 -8.10 11.43
CA HIS A 108 5.53 -6.65 11.44
C HIS A 108 6.95 -6.21 11.03
N THR A 109 7.66 -7.08 10.31
CA THR A 109 9.02 -6.83 9.84
C THR A 109 8.96 -6.06 8.53
N THR A 110 8.97 -4.73 8.63
CA THR A 110 9.15 -3.85 7.49
C THR A 110 10.65 -3.76 7.19
N ASN A 111 11.21 -4.72 6.45
CA ASN A 111 12.58 -4.58 5.97
C ASN A 111 12.59 -3.56 4.81
N PRO A 112 13.21 -2.37 4.95
CA PRO A 112 13.17 -1.30 3.94
C PRO A 112 14.09 -1.59 2.73
N ALA A 113 14.24 -2.86 2.33
CA ALA A 113 15.16 -3.26 1.26
C ALA A 113 14.80 -2.67 -0.12
N PHE A 114 13.60 -2.12 -0.25
CA PHE A 114 13.18 -1.40 -1.44
C PHE A 114 12.56 -0.07 -1.00
N ASP A 115 13.19 1.04 -1.37
CA ASP A 115 12.65 2.40 -1.22
C ASP A 115 12.10 2.89 -2.57
N PRO A 116 10.86 2.54 -2.93
CA PRO A 116 10.25 3.03 -4.17
C PRO A 116 9.96 4.54 -4.14
N LEU A 117 10.21 5.25 -3.03
CA LEU A 117 10.13 6.72 -3.00
C LEU A 117 11.22 7.39 -3.85
N ARG A 118 12.26 6.66 -4.28
CA ARG A 118 13.26 7.15 -5.25
C ARG A 118 12.79 7.14 -6.70
N GLU A 119 11.83 6.29 -7.06
CA GLU A 119 11.39 6.09 -8.45
C GLU A 119 10.00 6.65 -8.75
N LEU A 120 9.26 7.10 -7.72
CA LEU A 120 7.98 7.78 -7.89
C LEU A 120 8.20 9.28 -8.14
N PRO A 121 7.71 9.84 -9.27
CA PRO A 121 7.76 11.28 -9.49
C PRO A 121 6.80 11.97 -8.51
N GLY A 122 7.36 12.61 -7.50
CA GLY A 122 6.61 13.41 -6.53
C GLY A 122 6.64 12.85 -5.12
N ARG A 123 6.80 13.77 -4.17
CA ARG A 123 6.95 13.57 -2.73
C ARG A 123 5.62 13.12 -2.09
N TRP A 124 5.32 11.82 -2.15
CA TRP A 124 4.17 11.23 -1.45
C TRP A 124 4.62 10.66 -0.10
N ILE A 125 4.89 11.54 0.86
CA ILE A 125 5.03 11.11 2.25
C ILE A 125 3.61 10.86 2.75
N ALA A 126 3.34 9.64 3.20
CA ALA A 126 2.17 9.33 4.01
C ALA A 126 2.24 10.15 5.31
N MET A 127 1.67 11.36 5.28
CA MET A 127 1.20 12.11 6.44
C MET A 127 -0.31 12.27 6.27
#